data_AF-A0A7S2DMQ1-F1
#
_entry.id   AF-A0A7S2DMQ1-F1
#
_cell.length_a   1.000
_cell.length_b   1.000
_cell.length_c   1.000
_cell.angle_alpha   90.00
_cell.angle_beta   90.00
_cell.angle_gamma   90.00
#
_symmetry.space_group_name_H-M   'P 1'
#
loop_
_entity.id
_entity.type
_entity.pdbx_description
1 polymer ?
#
loop_
_entity_poly.entity_id
_entity_poly.type
_entity_poly.pdbx_seq_one_letter_code
_entity_poly.pdbx_strand_id
1 'polypeptide(L)'
;SLLMRYGRFSAQQGWLPANVSDPWHRAPAFMGTDADLGGEGLSSSALLGEPRVFMTGLSDEAGAAAPLAMAIKQLGAPVASESAQLEAYVHETLWCPEGGVRRHHVQGRDHSVRASMVHWSDEMQAAPTLAMAAAPALSQECLKCWTTCPKGRDCCNWMVCWSENRSLESWRAYNYP
;
A
#
# COMPACT_ATOMS: atom_id res chain seq x y z
N SER A 1 27.17 3.21 -10.07
CA SER A 1 26.49 4.41 -10.57
C SER A 1 25.44 4.87 -9.57
N LEU A 2 24.90 6.09 -9.71
CA LEU A 2 23.76 6.58 -8.94
C LEU A 2 22.56 5.62 -9.07
N LEU A 3 22.29 5.16 -10.28
CA LEU A 3 21.21 4.22 -10.59
C LEU A 3 21.31 2.89 -9.81
N MET A 4 22.53 2.35 -9.63
CA MET A 4 22.75 1.14 -8.82
C MET A 4 22.59 1.39 -7.31
N ARG A 5 22.92 2.59 -6.83
CA ARG A 5 22.69 2.98 -5.43
C ARG A 5 21.20 3.11 -5.14
N TYR A 6 20.45 3.71 -6.07
CA TYR A 6 18.99 3.81 -6.01
C TYR A 6 18.33 2.42 -5.97
N GLY A 7 18.71 1.50 -6.86
CA GLY A 7 18.16 0.15 -6.88
C GLY A 7 18.40 -0.59 -5.55
N ARG A 8 19.64 -0.55 -5.05
CA ARG A 8 19.98 -1.15 -3.75
C ARG A 8 19.21 -0.52 -2.59
N PHE A 9 19.13 0.82 -2.54
CA PHE A 9 18.39 1.52 -1.50
C PHE A 9 16.92 1.12 -1.52
N SER A 10 16.25 1.20 -2.67
CA SER A 10 14.83 0.88 -2.81
C SER A 10 14.54 -0.59 -2.49
N ALA A 11 15.40 -1.51 -2.91
CA ALA A 11 15.28 -2.94 -2.63
C ALA A 11 15.48 -3.33 -1.16
N GLN A 12 16.18 -2.50 -0.38
CA GLN A 12 16.50 -2.78 1.03
C GLN A 12 15.65 -1.97 2.01
N GLN A 13 15.38 -0.72 1.67
CA GLN A 13 14.77 0.28 2.55
C GLN A 13 13.33 0.58 2.14
N GLY A 14 13.11 0.74 0.84
CA GLY A 14 11.77 0.95 0.26
C GLY A 14 10.97 -0.32 0.05
N TRP A 15 11.52 -1.50 0.33
CA TRP A 15 10.85 -2.77 0.13
C TRP A 15 10.02 -3.16 1.35
N LEU A 16 8.72 -3.34 1.15
CA LEU A 16 7.80 -3.96 2.10
C LEU A 16 7.74 -5.46 1.81
N PRO A 17 8.30 -6.35 2.65
CA PRO A 17 8.33 -7.77 2.36
C PRO A 17 7.01 -8.47 2.69
N ALA A 18 6.74 -9.58 1.99
CA ALA A 18 5.48 -10.35 2.09
C ALA A 18 5.18 -10.90 3.51
N ASN A 19 6.19 -11.00 4.37
CA ASN A 19 6.02 -11.49 5.75
C ASN A 19 5.62 -10.40 6.75
N VAL A 20 5.43 -9.16 6.31
CA VAL A 20 4.88 -8.10 7.16
C VAL A 20 3.37 -8.28 7.29
N SER A 21 2.86 -8.18 8.51
CA SER A 21 1.43 -8.14 8.76
C SER A 21 0.90 -6.78 8.30
N ASP A 22 0.37 -6.74 7.07
CA ASP A 22 -0.28 -5.58 6.49
C ASP A 22 -1.74 -5.93 6.15
N PRO A 23 -2.71 -5.54 6.99
CA PRO A 23 -4.11 -5.89 6.77
C PRO A 23 -4.72 -5.18 5.55
N TRP A 24 -4.01 -4.22 4.96
CA TRP A 24 -4.39 -3.56 3.72
C TRP A 24 -3.89 -4.28 2.46
N HIS A 25 -3.12 -5.37 2.60
CA HIS A 25 -2.59 -6.18 1.50
C HIS A 25 -1.76 -5.37 0.49
N ARG A 26 -0.85 -4.53 0.99
CA ARG A 26 0.11 -3.75 0.18
C ARG A 26 1.47 -4.44 0.09
N ALA A 27 1.68 -5.52 0.84
CA ALA A 27 2.90 -6.31 0.80
C ALA A 27 2.71 -7.55 -0.10
N PRO A 28 3.73 -7.98 -0.86
CA PRO A 28 5.03 -7.34 -1.05
C PRO A 28 5.00 -6.15 -2.03
N ALA A 29 5.72 -5.06 -1.75
CA ALA A 29 5.79 -3.92 -2.68
C ALA A 29 6.97 -2.97 -2.47
N PHE A 30 7.24 -2.17 -3.50
CA PHE A 30 8.08 -0.98 -3.38
C PHE A 30 7.24 0.21 -2.89
N MET A 31 7.61 0.71 -1.72
CA MET A 31 6.98 1.83 -1.03
C MET A 31 7.87 3.07 -1.11
N GLY A 32 7.26 4.23 -0.89
CA GLY A 32 8.02 5.43 -0.54
C GLY A 32 8.77 5.22 0.77
N THR A 33 9.82 6.01 0.97
CA THR A 33 10.58 6.08 2.22
C THR A 33 10.55 7.51 2.73
N ASP A 34 10.55 7.68 4.04
CA ASP A 34 10.83 8.97 4.64
C ASP A 34 12.26 8.99 5.18
N ALA A 35 13.05 9.96 4.72
CA ALA A 35 14.42 10.15 5.16
C ALA A 35 14.50 10.73 6.59
N ASP A 36 13.46 11.45 7.03
CA ASP A 36 13.43 12.14 8.32
C ASP A 36 12.97 11.22 9.46
N LEU A 37 12.06 10.28 9.19
CA LEU A 37 11.65 9.24 10.16
C LEU A 37 12.83 8.36 10.63
N GLY A 38 13.92 8.34 9.86
CA GLY A 38 15.16 7.67 10.20
C GLY A 38 16.29 8.60 10.69
N GLY A 39 16.23 9.90 10.38
CA GLY A 39 17.39 10.81 10.41
C GLY A 39 18.36 10.52 9.26
N GLU A 40 19.12 11.53 8.80
CA GLU A 40 20.10 11.34 7.73
C GLU A 40 21.03 10.14 8.03
N GLY A 41 20.90 9.07 7.24
CA GLY A 41 21.76 7.89 7.35
C GLY A 41 21.33 6.80 8.36
N LEU A 42 20.13 6.85 8.93
CA LEU A 42 19.60 5.80 9.81
C LEU A 42 18.24 5.28 9.30
N SER A 43 18.09 3.96 9.30
CA SER A 43 16.89 3.15 9.01
C SER A 43 15.68 3.87 8.38
N SER A 44 15.70 4.11 7.07
CA SER A 44 14.50 4.48 6.33
C SER A 44 13.69 3.22 6.03
N SER A 45 12.55 3.00 6.69
CA SER A 45 11.66 1.90 6.34
C SER A 45 10.61 2.33 5.32
N ALA A 46 9.98 1.35 4.66
CA ALA A 46 8.78 1.56 3.87
C ALA A 46 7.75 2.41 4.62
N LEU A 47 7.22 3.44 3.96
CA LEU A 47 6.25 4.37 4.53
C LEU A 47 4.85 3.73 4.50
N LEU A 48 4.32 3.35 5.67
CA LEU A 48 3.05 2.61 5.77
C LEU A 48 1.85 3.45 6.22
N GLY A 49 2.10 4.64 6.77
CA GLY A 49 1.08 5.57 7.21
C GLY A 49 1.71 6.84 7.77
N GLU A 50 1.76 7.88 6.94
CA GLU A 50 2.36 9.17 7.30
C GLU A 50 1.30 10.28 7.23
N PRO A 51 0.93 10.91 8.35
CA PRO A 51 -0.12 11.93 8.38
C PRO A 51 0.18 13.18 7.55
N ARG A 52 1.46 13.47 7.23
CA ARG A 52 1.84 14.56 6.31
C ARG A 52 1.49 14.28 4.85
N VAL A 53 1.33 13.01 4.48
CA VAL A 53 1.02 12.59 3.12
C VAL A 53 -0.44 12.20 3.06
N PHE A 54 -1.21 12.85 2.19
CA PHE A 54 -2.65 12.62 2.07
C PHE A 54 -2.96 11.13 1.81
N MET A 55 -2.14 10.45 1.00
CA MET A 55 -2.23 9.01 0.78
C MET A 55 -0.82 8.39 0.60
N THR A 56 -0.38 7.51 1.50
CA THR A 56 0.85 6.70 1.38
C THR A 56 0.59 5.33 0.73
N GLY A 57 -0.23 5.31 -0.33
CA GLY A 57 -0.71 4.09 -0.98
C GLY A 57 0.22 3.55 -2.07
N LEU A 58 -0.16 2.42 -2.64
CA LEU A 58 0.51 1.82 -3.79
C LEU A 58 0.09 2.48 -5.10
N SER A 59 1.02 2.44 -6.06
CA SER A 59 0.93 2.89 -7.44
C SER A 59 -0.30 3.70 -7.86
N ASP A 60 -1.39 3.02 -8.15
CA ASP A 60 -2.53 3.58 -8.89
C ASP A 60 -3.54 4.28 -7.96
N GLU A 61 -3.25 4.30 -6.66
CA GLU A 61 -4.11 4.88 -5.63
C GLU A 61 -3.60 6.22 -5.12
N ALA A 62 -2.28 6.43 -5.18
CA ALA A 62 -1.61 7.57 -4.57
C ALA A 62 -0.21 7.88 -5.12
N GLY A 63 0.29 7.13 -6.12
CA GLY A 63 1.56 7.41 -6.80
C GLY A 63 2.36 6.15 -7.20
N ALA A 64 2.50 5.93 -8.51
CA ALA A 64 3.28 4.85 -9.15
C ALA A 64 4.79 4.96 -9.00
N ALA A 65 5.29 6.02 -8.36
CA ALA A 65 6.68 6.43 -8.51
C ALA A 65 7.70 5.36 -8.06
N ALA A 66 7.49 4.70 -6.92
CA ALA A 66 8.44 3.72 -6.39
C ALA A 66 8.55 2.44 -7.26
N PRO A 67 7.46 1.69 -7.56
CA PRO A 67 7.54 0.52 -8.43
C PRO A 67 7.92 0.90 -9.87
N LEU A 68 7.44 2.04 -10.40
CA LEU A 68 7.81 2.51 -11.74
C LEU A 68 9.30 2.82 -11.85
N ALA A 69 9.85 3.56 -10.89
CA ALA A 69 11.28 3.89 -10.90
C ALA A 69 12.15 2.64 -10.78
N MET A 70 11.73 1.63 -10.02
CA MET A 70 12.41 0.34 -9.98
C MET A 70 12.31 -0.42 -11.31
N ALA A 71 11.15 -0.42 -11.96
CA ALA A 71 10.99 -1.02 -13.29
C ALA A 71 11.89 -0.34 -14.33
N ILE A 72 11.86 1.00 -14.42
CA ILE A 72 12.72 1.79 -15.32
C ILE A 72 14.20 1.52 -15.02
N LYS A 73 14.59 1.45 -13.75
CA LYS A 73 15.96 1.13 -13.36
C LYS A 73 16.41 -0.22 -13.91
N GLN A 74 15.56 -1.26 -13.88
CA GLN A 74 15.95 -2.58 -14.40
C GLN A 74 16.12 -2.59 -15.93
N LEU A 75 15.43 -1.72 -16.68
CA LEU A 75 15.64 -1.59 -18.13
C LEU A 75 17.06 -1.13 -18.48
N GLY A 76 17.64 -0.23 -17.67
CA GLY A 76 18.98 0.33 -17.91
C GLY A 76 20.12 -0.33 -17.13
N ALA A 77 19.81 -0.99 -16.00
CA ALA A 77 20.79 -1.60 -15.11
C ALA A 77 20.17 -2.79 -14.34
N PRO A 78 19.98 -3.95 -14.98
CA PRO A 78 19.28 -5.09 -14.38
C PRO A 78 20.05 -5.71 -13.22
N VAL A 79 19.34 -6.08 -12.16
CA VAL A 79 19.84 -6.85 -11.01
C VAL A 79 18.82 -7.94 -10.69
N ALA A 80 19.24 -9.20 -10.78
CA ALA A 80 18.32 -10.35 -10.69
C ALA A 80 17.45 -10.36 -9.41
N SER A 81 18.02 -10.03 -8.25
CA SER A 81 17.26 -9.99 -6.99
C SER A 81 16.21 -8.87 -6.94
N GLU A 82 16.50 -7.73 -7.57
CA GLU A 82 15.57 -6.59 -7.62
C GLU A 82 14.46 -6.84 -8.65
N SER A 83 14.79 -7.50 -9.77
CA SER A 83 13.78 -8.00 -10.73
C SER A 83 12.85 -9.02 -10.09
N ALA A 84 13.37 -9.95 -9.28
CA ALA A 84 12.53 -10.91 -8.56
C ALA A 84 11.55 -10.22 -7.58
N GLN A 85 11.95 -9.09 -6.96
CA GLN A 85 11.04 -8.28 -6.15
C GLN A 85 9.95 -7.61 -7.00
N LEU A 86 10.26 -7.13 -8.21
CA LEU A 86 9.24 -6.60 -9.13
C LEU A 86 8.24 -7.69 -9.54
N GLU A 87 8.72 -8.90 -9.88
CA GLU A 87 7.85 -10.04 -10.19
C GLU A 87 6.95 -10.40 -9.00
N ALA A 88 7.51 -10.46 -7.78
CA ALA A 88 6.73 -10.70 -6.57
C ALA A 88 5.68 -9.61 -6.34
N TYR A 89 6.03 -8.33 -6.51
CA TYR A 89 5.06 -7.24 -6.43
C TYR A 89 3.93 -7.39 -7.46
N VAL A 90 4.26 -7.73 -8.71
CA VAL A 90 3.25 -7.90 -9.77
C VAL A 90 2.29 -9.03 -9.44
N HIS A 91 2.81 -10.18 -9.02
CA HIS A 91 2.02 -11.40 -8.84
C HIS A 91 1.25 -11.47 -7.52
N GLU A 92 1.81 -10.90 -6.44
CA GLU A 92 1.24 -11.06 -5.10
C GLU A 92 0.41 -9.83 -4.67
N THR A 93 0.65 -8.66 -5.29
CA THR A 93 0.07 -7.39 -4.82
C THR A 93 -0.63 -6.61 -5.92
N LEU A 94 -0.01 -6.44 -7.09
CA LEU A 94 -0.54 -5.56 -8.13
C LEU A 94 -1.72 -6.19 -8.87
N TRP A 95 -1.52 -7.32 -9.54
CA TRP A 95 -2.48 -7.86 -10.49
C TRP A 95 -3.23 -9.07 -9.94
N CYS A 96 -4.57 -9.00 -9.89
CA CYS A 96 -5.41 -10.12 -9.48
C CYS A 96 -5.42 -11.25 -10.54
N PRO A 97 -4.91 -12.45 -10.23
CA PRO A 97 -4.96 -13.58 -11.17
C PRO A 97 -6.37 -14.18 -11.27
N GLU A 98 -6.56 -15.10 -12.22
CA GLU A 98 -7.77 -15.90 -12.31
C GLU A 98 -7.98 -16.76 -11.05
N GLY A 99 -9.17 -16.71 -10.46
CA GLY A 99 -9.46 -17.34 -9.16
C GLY A 99 -8.85 -16.60 -7.96
N GLY A 100 -8.15 -15.48 -8.17
CA GLY A 100 -7.60 -14.64 -7.11
C GLY A 100 -8.67 -13.89 -6.31
N VAL A 101 -8.31 -13.53 -5.08
CA VAL A 101 -9.19 -12.76 -4.18
C VAL A 101 -9.00 -11.27 -4.45
N ARG A 102 -10.01 -10.61 -5.03
CA ARG A 102 -9.95 -9.20 -5.48
C ARG A 102 -9.44 -8.22 -4.42
N ARG A 103 -9.83 -8.42 -3.16
CA ARG A 103 -9.43 -7.54 -2.04
C ARG A 103 -7.97 -7.68 -1.61
N HIS A 104 -7.25 -8.70 -2.07
CA HIS A 104 -5.81 -8.84 -1.77
C HIS A 104 -4.92 -8.16 -2.82
N HIS A 105 -5.52 -7.61 -3.89
CA HIS A 105 -4.78 -7.04 -5.02
C HIS A 105 -5.19 -5.59 -5.25
N VAL A 106 -4.27 -4.79 -5.79
CA VAL A 106 -4.53 -3.39 -6.16
C VAL A 106 -5.42 -3.34 -7.40
N GLN A 107 -5.02 -4.01 -8.48
CA GLN A 107 -5.72 -4.02 -9.75
C GLN A 107 -6.55 -5.31 -9.94
N GLY A 108 -7.82 -5.12 -10.28
CA GLY A 108 -8.74 -6.20 -10.65
C GLY A 108 -8.58 -6.66 -12.09
N ARG A 109 -9.17 -7.82 -12.41
CA ARG A 109 -9.22 -8.37 -13.78
C ARG A 109 -9.96 -7.47 -14.78
N ASP A 110 -10.84 -6.61 -14.28
CA ASP A 110 -11.56 -5.59 -15.02
C ASP A 110 -10.75 -4.29 -15.18
N HIS A 111 -9.46 -4.33 -14.81
CA HIS A 111 -8.56 -3.18 -14.76
C HIS A 111 -8.99 -2.09 -13.76
N SER A 112 -9.97 -2.37 -12.89
CA SER A 112 -10.32 -1.48 -11.78
C SER A 112 -9.16 -1.40 -10.78
N VAL A 113 -8.95 -0.22 -10.22
CA VAL A 113 -7.97 0.00 -9.16
C VAL A 113 -8.72 0.10 -7.84
N ARG A 114 -8.39 -0.77 -6.89
CA ARG A 114 -8.88 -0.67 -5.52
C ARG A 114 -8.08 0.42 -4.82
N ALA A 115 -8.69 1.17 -3.91
CA ALA A 115 -7.95 2.03 -3.00
C ALA A 115 -7.55 1.26 -1.73
N SER A 116 -6.36 0.67 -1.67
CA SER A 116 -5.74 0.02 -0.51
C SER A 116 -5.66 0.90 0.73
N MET A 117 -5.82 2.22 0.63
CA MET A 117 -5.72 3.14 1.76
C MET A 117 -7.08 3.47 2.41
N VAL A 118 -7.04 3.74 3.72
CA VAL A 118 -8.12 4.29 4.58
C VAL A 118 -9.46 3.54 4.59
N HIS A 119 -9.46 2.24 4.23
CA HIS A 119 -10.61 1.38 4.49
C HIS A 119 -10.46 0.58 5.78
N TRP A 120 -11.61 0.32 6.41
CA TRP A 120 -11.78 -0.66 7.48
C TRP A 120 -12.61 -1.82 6.95
N SER A 121 -12.19 -3.04 7.29
CA SER A 121 -12.84 -4.29 6.91
C SER A 121 -13.29 -5.07 8.14
N ASP A 122 -14.17 -6.05 7.93
CA ASP A 122 -14.58 -6.96 9.00
C ASP A 122 -13.39 -7.79 9.54
N GLU A 123 -12.36 -8.02 8.72
CA GLU A 123 -11.12 -8.69 9.12
C GLU A 123 -10.32 -7.84 10.11
N MET A 124 -10.18 -6.54 9.83
CA MET A 124 -9.58 -5.58 10.76
C MET A 124 -10.42 -5.44 12.04
N GLN A 125 -11.74 -5.50 11.92
CA GLN A 125 -12.65 -5.48 13.07
C GLN A 125 -12.50 -6.73 13.96
N ALA A 126 -12.23 -7.90 13.35
CA ALA A 126 -12.00 -9.15 14.07
C ALA A 126 -10.61 -9.22 14.71
N ALA A 127 -9.61 -8.55 14.13
CA ALA A 127 -8.23 -8.51 14.61
C ALA A 127 -7.64 -7.08 14.68
N PRO A 128 -8.21 -6.18 15.50
CA PRO A 128 -7.85 -4.76 15.50
C PRO A 128 -6.41 -4.50 15.95
N THR A 129 -5.83 -5.41 16.75
CA THR A 129 -4.44 -5.31 17.22
C THR A 129 -3.43 -5.36 16.08
N LEU A 130 -3.71 -6.12 15.00
CA LEU A 130 -2.84 -6.18 13.82
C LEU A 130 -2.89 -4.87 13.04
N ALA A 131 -4.09 -4.31 12.84
CA ALA A 131 -4.26 -3.01 12.21
C ALA A 131 -3.60 -1.89 13.04
N MET A 132 -3.76 -1.92 14.37
CA MET A 132 -3.13 -0.96 15.26
C MET A 132 -1.60 -1.03 15.24
N ALA A 133 -1.01 -2.22 15.07
CA ALA A 133 0.44 -2.36 14.94
C ALA A 133 0.97 -1.75 13.63
N ALA A 134 0.21 -1.86 12.55
CA ALA A 134 0.60 -1.36 11.23
C ALA A 134 0.30 0.14 11.02
N ALA A 135 -0.82 0.64 11.55
CA ALA A 135 -1.21 2.05 11.46
C ALA A 135 -2.06 2.47 12.69
N PRO A 136 -1.44 2.86 13.83
CA PRO A 136 -2.14 3.09 15.09
C PRO A 136 -3.20 4.20 15.01
N ALA A 137 -2.84 5.37 14.47
CA ALA A 137 -3.71 6.54 14.41
C ALA A 137 -4.94 6.30 13.50
N LEU A 138 -4.71 5.73 12.32
CA LEU A 138 -5.77 5.35 11.38
C LEU A 138 -6.72 4.33 12.02
N SER A 139 -6.16 3.29 12.63
CA SER A 139 -6.93 2.20 13.23
C SER A 139 -7.78 2.68 14.41
N GLN A 140 -7.26 3.60 15.22
CA GLN A 140 -8.00 4.17 16.35
C GLN A 140 -9.21 4.99 15.88
N GLU A 141 -9.02 5.84 14.86
CA GLU A 141 -10.12 6.63 14.28
C GLU A 141 -11.16 5.72 13.60
N CYS A 142 -10.70 4.76 12.81
CA CYS A 142 -11.58 3.78 12.16
C CYS A 142 -12.38 2.95 13.17
N LEU A 143 -11.74 2.39 14.19
CA LEU A 143 -12.40 1.55 15.20
C LEU A 143 -13.45 2.33 16.00
N LYS A 144 -13.11 3.56 16.43
CA LYS A 144 -14.05 4.45 17.13
C LYS A 144 -15.28 4.72 16.27
N CYS A 145 -15.07 5.00 14.99
CA CYS A 145 -16.16 5.29 14.08
C CYS A 145 -17.00 4.04 13.79
N TRP A 146 -16.38 2.91 13.45
CA TRP A 146 -17.07 1.68 13.08
C TRP A 146 -17.94 1.13 14.22
N THR A 147 -17.46 1.20 15.46
CA THR A 147 -18.20 0.75 16.66
C THR A 147 -19.37 1.64 17.04
N THR A 148 -19.34 2.92 16.70
CA THR A 148 -20.40 3.88 17.05
C THR A 148 -21.50 3.97 15.99
N CYS A 149 -21.35 3.28 14.85
CA CYS A 149 -22.22 3.48 13.71
C CYS A 149 -23.28 2.40 13.51
N PRO A 150 -24.57 2.77 13.45
CA PRO A 150 -25.67 1.81 13.35
C PRO A 150 -25.63 0.91 12.11
N LYS A 151 -24.95 1.37 11.04
CA LYS A 151 -24.79 0.62 9.79
C LYS A 151 -23.36 0.15 9.54
N GLY A 152 -22.40 0.51 10.39
CA GLY A 152 -20.99 0.11 10.29
C GLY A 152 -20.26 0.48 9.00
N ARG A 153 -20.64 1.53 8.24
CA ARG A 153 -19.95 1.80 6.94
C ARG A 153 -20.01 3.25 6.39
N ASP A 154 -20.97 4.07 6.81
CA ASP A 154 -21.29 5.33 6.07
C ASP A 154 -21.29 6.62 6.92
N CYS A 155 -20.83 6.54 8.16
CA CYS A 155 -20.84 7.66 9.11
C CYS A 155 -19.45 8.27 9.33
N CYS A 156 -18.40 7.59 8.87
CA CYS A 156 -17.03 8.03 9.04
C CYS A 156 -16.71 9.10 8.02
N ASN A 157 -15.84 10.04 8.38
CA ASN A 157 -15.30 10.96 7.39
C ASN A 157 -14.59 10.11 6.33
N TRP A 158 -15.06 10.20 5.09
CA TRP A 158 -14.54 9.42 3.97
C TRP A 158 -13.04 9.69 3.73
N MET A 159 -12.51 10.84 4.17
CA MET A 159 -11.08 11.14 4.09
C MET A 159 -10.24 10.47 5.19
N VAL A 160 -10.87 9.85 6.19
CA VAL A 160 -10.21 9.28 7.37
C VAL A 160 -10.47 7.79 7.50
N CYS A 161 -11.71 7.34 7.25
CA CYS A 161 -12.06 5.93 7.27
C CYS A 161 -13.30 5.66 6.41
N TRP A 162 -13.26 4.65 5.54
CA TRP A 162 -14.43 4.16 4.80
C TRP A 162 -14.51 2.63 4.84
N SER A 163 -15.54 2.03 4.24
CA SER A 163 -15.66 0.57 4.17
C SER A 163 -14.83 -0.07 3.05
N GLU A 164 -14.41 -1.33 3.24
CA GLU A 164 -13.75 -2.11 2.19
C GLU A 164 -14.55 -2.13 0.88
N ASN A 165 -15.88 -2.23 0.96
CA ASN A 165 -16.73 -2.17 -0.24
C ASN A 165 -16.54 -0.86 -1.01
N ARG A 166 -16.46 0.29 -0.32
CA ARG A 166 -16.19 1.58 -1.00
C ARG A 166 -14.80 1.61 -1.64
N SER A 167 -13.81 0.99 -1.02
CA SER A 167 -12.48 0.81 -1.62
C SER A 167 -12.54 -0.02 -2.91
N LEU A 168 -13.34 -1.08 -2.93
CA LEU A 168 -13.56 -1.96 -4.08
C LEU A 168 -14.45 -1.34 -5.17
N GLU A 169 -15.35 -0.42 -4.80
CA GLU A 169 -16.23 0.32 -5.70
C GLU A 169 -15.54 1.49 -6.41
N SER A 170 -14.23 1.70 -6.20
CA SER A 170 -13.47 2.80 -6.82
C SER A 170 -13.27 2.58 -8.33
N TRP A 171 -14.32 2.74 -9.13
CA TRP A 171 -14.31 2.61 -10.60
C TRP A 171 -13.63 3.77 -11.34
N ARG A 172 -13.10 4.75 -10.61
CA ARG A 172 -12.48 5.93 -11.20
C ARG A 172 -11.01 5.88 -10.85
N ALA A 173 -10.22 5.41 -11.81
CA ALA A 173 -8.83 5.83 -11.89
C ALA A 173 -8.83 7.35 -11.67
N TYR A 174 -8.23 7.82 -10.59
CA TYR A 174 -7.74 9.18 -10.54
C TYR A 174 -6.56 9.20 -11.52
N ASN A 175 -6.88 9.12 -12.81
CA ASN A 175 -6.02 9.63 -13.86
C ASN A 175 -5.92 11.11 -13.52
N TYR A 176 -4.89 11.46 -12.75
CA TYR A 176 -4.40 12.82 -12.78
C TYR A 176 -4.10 13.11 -14.26
N PRO A 177 -4.57 14.26 -14.79
CA PRO A 177 -4.41 14.63 -16.18
C PRO A 177 -2.94 14.60 -16.64
#